data_AF-A0A815J8C8-F1
#
_entry.id   AF-A0A815J8C8-F1
#
_cell.length_a   1.000
_cell.length_b   1.000
_cell.length_c   1.000
_cell.angle_alpha   90.00
_cell.angle_beta   90.00
_cell.angle_gamma   90.00
#
_symmetry.space_group_name_H-M   'P 1'
#
loop_
_entity.id
_entity.type
_entity.pdbx_description
1 polymer ?
#
loop_
_entity_poly.entity_id
_entity_poly.type
_entity_poly.pdbx_seq_one_letter_code
_entity_poly.pdbx_strand_id
1 'polypeptide(L)' 'QNFGDEKIEVLGLNTMQMALIHIGFRGTRIAQCRQVRIELNHPMPAHMDGEAFYLARSTAINITHAGQVMVLRNDNR' A
#
# COMPACT_ATOMS: atom_id res chain seq x y z
N GLN A 1 -5.98 4.55 4.99
CA GLN A 1 -5.81 3.37 5.86
C GLN A 1 -6.40 3.65 7.23
N ASN A 2 -7.25 2.75 7.74
CA ASN A 2 -7.61 2.68 9.16
C ASN A 2 -6.79 1.54 9.78
N PHE A 3 -5.89 1.83 10.70
CA PHE A 3 -5.00 0.79 11.26
C PHE A 3 -5.69 -0.13 12.28
N GLY A 4 -6.83 0.29 12.85
CA GLY A 4 -7.55 -0.52 13.84
C GLY A 4 -8.46 -1.58 13.24
N ASP A 5 -8.63 -1.63 11.92
CA ASP A 5 -9.52 -2.60 11.26
C ASP A 5 -8.84 -3.87 10.76
N GLU A 6 -7.51 -3.99 10.98
CA GLU A 6 -6.68 -5.14 10.58
C GLU A 6 -6.80 -5.50 9.09
N LYS A 7 -7.08 -4.53 8.23
CA LYS A 7 -7.21 -4.73 6.79
C LYS A 7 -6.28 -3.82 6.01
N ILE A 8 -5.74 -4.35 4.92
CA ILE A 8 -4.96 -3.63 3.93
C ILE A 8 -5.95 -2.92 2.99
N GLU A 9 -5.79 -1.61 2.82
CA GLU A 9 -6.51 -0.84 1.81
C GLU A 9 -5.75 -0.86 0.49
N VAL A 10 -6.40 -1.32 -0.59
CA VAL A 10 -5.82 -1.33 -1.94
C VAL A 10 -6.41 -0.18 -2.74
N LEU A 11 -5.55 0.74 -3.19
CA LEU A 11 -5.92 1.92 -3.96
C LEU A 11 -5.44 1.79 -5.42
N GLY A 12 -6.34 2.07 -6.35
CA GLY A 12 -6.02 2.29 -7.76
C GLY A 12 -5.79 3.78 -8.03
N LEU A 13 -4.75 4.07 -8.81
CA LEU A 13 -4.33 5.42 -9.19
C LEU A 13 -3.96 5.43 -10.67
N ASN A 14 -4.45 6.44 -11.39
CA ASN A 14 -3.88 6.77 -12.70
C ASN A 14 -2.70 7.74 -12.55
N THR A 15 -1.98 8.02 -13.64
CA THR A 15 -0.79 8.88 -13.64
C THR A 15 -1.07 10.29 -13.11
N MET A 16 -2.20 10.88 -13.47
CA MET A 16 -2.59 12.22 -12.99
C MET A 16 -2.84 12.19 -11.48
N GLN A 17 -3.56 11.18 -10.99
CA GLN A 17 -3.85 11.01 -9.57
C GLN A 17 -2.57 10.74 -8.76
N MET A 18 -1.62 9.98 -9.31
CA MET A 18 -0.34 9.70 -8.68
C MET A 18 0.44 11.00 -8.41
N ALA A 19 0.46 11.94 -9.36
CA ALA A 19 1.12 13.23 -9.19
C ALA A 19 0.51 14.09 -8.07
N LEU A 20 -0.79 13.90 -7.79
CA LEU A 20 -1.52 14.67 -6.77
C LEU A 20 -1.37 14.07 -5.36
N ILE A 21 -0.75 12.91 -5.17
CA ILE A 21 -0.59 12.28 -3.85
C ILE A 21 0.17 13.19 -2.88
N HIS A 22 1.18 13.90 -3.37
CA HIS A 22 2.00 14.80 -2.54
C HIS A 22 1.22 15.97 -1.94
N ILE A 23 0.06 16.34 -2.51
CA ILE A 23 -0.83 17.38 -1.98
C ILE A 23 -2.04 16.81 -1.22
N GLY A 24 -2.00 15.52 -0.87
CA GLY A 24 -3.01 14.86 -0.05
C GLY A 24 -4.15 14.21 -0.82
N PHE A 25 -4.06 14.10 -2.15
CA PHE A 25 -5.04 13.33 -2.93
C PHE A 25 -5.03 11.87 -2.49
N ARG A 26 -6.22 11.28 -2.36
CA ARG A 26 -6.40 9.86 -2.05
C ARG A 26 -6.88 9.13 -3.29
N GLY A 27 -6.20 8.05 -3.65
CA GLY A 27 -6.59 7.18 -4.76
C GLY A 27 -7.98 6.57 -4.60
N THR A 28 -8.46 5.91 -5.65
CA THR A 28 -9.74 5.21 -5.62
C THR A 28 -9.57 3.86 -4.92
N ARG A 29 -10.34 3.61 -3.85
CA ARG A 29 -10.32 2.29 -3.20
C ARG A 29 -10.92 1.24 -4.13
N ILE A 30 -10.13 0.21 -4.44
CA ILE A 30 -10.54 -0.89 -5.29
C ILE A 30 -10.80 -2.18 -4.51
N ALA A 31 -10.15 -2.35 -3.35
CA ALA A 31 -10.38 -3.48 -2.45
C ALA A 31 -9.95 -3.18 -1.02
N GLN A 32 -10.40 -4.01 -0.08
CA GLN A 32 -9.94 -4.02 1.30
C GLN A 32 -9.93 -5.47 1.83
N CYS A 33 -8.78 -5.97 2.30
CA CYS A 33 -8.60 -7.38 2.64
C CYS A 33 -7.52 -7.61 3.71
N ARG A 34 -7.41 -8.82 4.27
CA ARG A 34 -6.37 -9.15 5.27
C ARG A 34 -5.03 -9.55 4.63
N GLN A 35 -5.07 -9.98 3.36
CA GLN A 35 -3.90 -10.40 2.58
C GLN A 35 -4.07 -9.96 1.13
N VAL A 36 -2.98 -9.48 0.53
CA VAL A 36 -2.90 -9.12 -0.88
C VAL A 36 -1.81 -9.97 -1.53
N ARG A 37 -2.13 -10.55 -2.69
CA ARG A 37 -1.14 -11.14 -3.60
C ARG A 37 -1.09 -10.31 -4.87
N ILE A 38 0.08 -9.78 -5.21
CA ILE A 38 0.31 -9.00 -6.43
C ILE A 38 1.18 -9.82 -7.36
N GLU A 39 0.73 -10.01 -8.60
CA GLU A 39 1.50 -10.68 -9.64
C GLU A 39 1.82 -9.70 -10.76
N LEU A 40 3.10 -9.59 -11.07
CA LEU A 40 3.62 -8.61 -12.03
C LEU A 40 3.97 -9.28 -13.36
N ASN A 41 3.40 -8.77 -14.44
CA ASN A 41 3.74 -9.17 -15.80
C ASN A 41 4.97 -8.44 -16.37
N HIS A 42 5.39 -7.36 -15.72
CA HIS A 42 6.57 -6.56 -16.07
C HIS A 42 7.29 -6.12 -14.79
N PRO A 43 8.62 -5.96 -14.85
CA PRO A 43 9.34 -5.45 -13.70
C PRO A 43 8.98 -3.98 -13.44
N MET A 44 8.99 -3.55 -12.18
CA MET A 44 8.61 -2.20 -11.80
C MET A 44 9.36 -1.69 -10.56
N PRO A 45 9.60 -0.37 -10.45
CA PRO A 45 10.05 0.23 -9.20
C PRO A 45 8.92 0.20 -8.16
N ALA A 46 9.28 -0.01 -6.90
CA ALA A 46 8.38 0.06 -5.76
C ALA A 46 9.04 0.80 -4.60
N HIS A 47 8.20 1.29 -3.68
CA HIS A 47 8.63 1.93 -2.45
C HIS A 47 7.99 1.23 -1.25
N MET A 48 8.76 0.98 -0.20
CA MET A 48 8.28 0.46 1.08
C MET A 48 8.93 1.27 2.20
N ASP A 49 8.12 1.85 3.07
CA ASP A 49 8.57 2.68 4.21
C ASP A 49 9.61 3.77 3.85
N GLY A 50 9.51 4.31 2.63
CA GLY A 50 10.40 5.34 2.10
C GLY A 50 11.58 4.81 1.27
N GLU A 51 11.89 3.52 1.36
CA GLU A 51 12.98 2.89 0.63
C GLU A 51 12.53 2.40 -0.76
N ALA A 52 13.33 2.75 -1.77
CA ALA A 52 13.10 2.33 -3.15
C ALA A 52 13.75 0.98 -3.44
N PHE A 53 13.01 0.09 -4.11
CA PHE A 53 13.52 -1.19 -4.56
C PHE A 53 12.88 -1.60 -5.89
N TYR A 54 13.49 -2.59 -6.54
CA TYR A 54 13.07 -3.05 -7.86
C TYR A 54 12.42 -4.42 -7.78
N LEU A 55 11.23 -4.56 -8.36
CA LEU A 55 10.49 -5.80 -8.44
C LEU A 55 10.72 -6.44 -9.81
N ALA A 56 11.17 -7.69 -9.81
CA ALA A 56 11.37 -8.45 -11.04
C ALA A 56 10.03 -8.92 -11.65
N ARG A 57 10.08 -9.32 -12.92
CA ARG A 57 8.94 -9.95 -13.60
C ARG A 57 8.61 -11.30 -12.95
N SER A 58 7.33 -11.69 -12.98
CA SER A 58 6.85 -12.98 -12.47
C SER A 58 7.10 -13.19 -10.97
N THR A 59 7.36 -12.11 -10.23
CA THR A 59 7.42 -12.14 -8.77
C THR A 59 6.00 -12.04 -8.22
N ALA A 60 5.61 -13.04 -7.41
CA ALA A 60 4.42 -12.97 -6.58
C ALA A 60 4.77 -12.29 -5.26
N ILE A 61 4.16 -11.14 -4.99
CA ILE A 61 4.38 -10.34 -3.78
C ILE A 61 3.21 -10.59 -2.85
N ASN A 62 3.49 -11.15 -1.68
CA ASN A 62 2.49 -11.40 -0.65
C ASN A 62 2.61 -10.35 0.45
N ILE A 63 1.56 -9.58 0.67
CA ILE A 63 1.47 -8.58 1.72
C ILE A 63 0.43 -9.06 2.74
N THR A 64 0.84 -9.12 4.01
CA THR A 64 0.01 -9.57 5.14
C THR A 64 0.21 -8.65 6.35
N HIS A 65 -0.71 -8.73 7.31
CA HIS A 65 -0.52 -8.14 8.64
C HIS A 65 0.39 -9.03 9.48
N ALA A 66 1.70 -8.95 9.25
CA ALA A 66 2.71 -9.60 10.09
C ALA A 66 3.32 -8.59 11.08
N GLY A 67 3.87 -9.08 12.20
CA GLY A 67 4.68 -8.26 13.12
C GLY A 67 3.96 -7.07 13.77
N GLN A 68 2.65 -7.18 14.03
CA GLN A 68 1.87 -6.10 14.63
C GLN A 68 2.33 -5.82 16.06
N VAL A 69 2.46 -4.53 16.41
CA VAL A 69 2.87 -4.06 17.73
C VAL A 69 1.91 -3.00 18.25
N MET A 70 1.76 -2.93 19.56
CA MET A 70 0.97 -1.87 20.20
C MET A 70 1.71 -0.55 20.06
N VAL A 71 1.04 0.44 19.46
CA VAL A 71 1.57 1.79 19.26
C VAL A 71 0.78 2.82 20.05
N LEU A 72 1.46 3.86 20.53
CA LEU A 72 0.79 5.00 21.14
C LEU A 72 0.11 5.83 20.03
N ARG A 73 -1.19 6.08 20.19
CA ARG A 73 -1.99 6.89 19.26
C ARG A 73 -2.43 8.17 19.96
N ASN A 74 -2.33 9.30 19.25
CA ASN A 74 -2.94 10.55 19.68
C ASN A 74 -4.33 10.68 19.05
N ASP A 75 -5.38 10.68 19.88
CA ASP A 75 -6.77 10.76 19.41
C ASP A 75 -7.27 12.20 19.21
N ASN A 76 -6.45 13.22 19.55
CA ASN A 76 -6.79 14.64 19.42
C ASN A 76 -6.43 15.25 18.04
N ARG A 77 -6.17 14.42 17.03
CA ARG A 77 -5.88 14.79 15.63
C ARG A 77 -6.71 13.95 14.67
#